data_AF-A0A1I4SL80-F1
#
_entry.id   AF-A0A1I4SL80-F1
#
_cell.length_a   1.000
_cell.length_b   1.000
_cell.length_c   1.000
_cell.angle_alpha   90.00
_cell.angle_beta   90.00
_cell.angle_gamma   90.00
#
_symmetry.space_group_name_H-M   'P 1'
#
loop_
_entity.id
_entity.type
_entity.pdbx_description
1 polymer ?
#
loop_
_entity_poly.entity_id
_entity_poly.type
_entity_poly.pdbx_seq_one_letter_code
_entity_poly.pdbx_strand_id
1 'polypeptide(L)'
;MAEVEWKGITWRAAFGSFSVKELLTILKGYGSMEIVSFEKPGCYRGTVSIALNEEGKRDITVYFLEVLGPKRRGMGRHALRELKGMFGGRIFVEDPGEILTDEYSIAESLLFWLQMYREGLIDALDSDYIVLKPDMSLEELKEVESRVECYIREKRANKNVYPGS
;
A
#
# COMPACT_ATOMS: atom_id res chain seq x y z
N MET A 1 4.29 5.57 24.30
CA MET A 1 3.57 5.84 23.04
C MET A 1 2.22 5.15 23.14
N ALA A 2 1.12 5.81 22.76
CA ALA A 2 -0.19 5.16 22.79
C ALA A 2 -0.29 4.10 21.69
N GLU A 3 -0.93 2.99 22.00
CA GLU A 3 -1.28 1.94 21.05
C GLU A 3 -2.75 1.59 21.24
N VAL A 4 -3.42 1.25 20.14
CA VAL A 4 -4.81 0.77 20.16
C VAL A 4 -4.87 -0.50 19.33
N GLU A 5 -5.38 -1.58 19.92
CA GLU A 5 -5.73 -2.77 19.17
C GLU A 5 -7.15 -2.64 18.60
N TRP A 6 -7.28 -2.83 17.29
CA TRP A 6 -8.58 -2.87 16.63
C TRP A 6 -8.60 -3.99 15.59
N LYS A 7 -9.52 -4.95 15.77
CA LYS A 7 -9.66 -6.15 14.92
C LYS A 7 -8.36 -6.98 14.83
N GLY A 8 -7.59 -7.06 15.93
CA GLY A 8 -6.33 -7.80 15.97
C GLY A 8 -5.17 -7.12 15.24
N ILE A 9 -5.33 -5.84 14.86
CA ILE A 9 -4.27 -4.98 14.34
C ILE A 9 -3.92 -3.95 15.40
N THR A 10 -2.64 -3.85 15.74
CA THR A 10 -2.11 -2.80 16.62
C THR A 10 -1.86 -1.54 15.80
N TRP A 11 -2.42 -0.43 16.25
CA TRP A 11 -2.28 0.89 15.65
C TRP A 11 -1.49 1.81 16.57
N ARG A 12 -0.63 2.64 16.01
CA ARG A 12 0.17 3.64 16.74
C ARG A 12 0.59 4.78 15.82
N ALA A 13 1.15 5.84 16.39
CA ALA A 13 1.75 6.91 15.59
C ALA A 13 2.85 6.34 14.67
N ALA A 14 2.90 6.76 13.39
CA ALA A 14 4.05 6.43 12.55
C ALA A 14 5.27 7.30 12.90
N PHE A 15 5.02 8.54 13.29
CA PHE A 15 6.04 9.51 13.71
C PHE A 15 5.62 10.20 15.01
N GLY A 16 6.58 10.45 15.90
CA GLY A 16 6.31 11.12 17.17
C GLY A 16 5.43 10.30 18.12
N SER A 17 4.43 10.94 18.72
CA SER A 17 3.53 10.29 19.68
C SER A 17 2.13 10.89 19.64
N PHE A 18 1.13 10.04 19.68
CA PHE A 18 -0.26 10.42 19.92
C PHE A 18 -0.71 9.98 21.31
N SER A 19 -1.65 10.71 21.88
CA SER A 19 -2.53 10.21 22.93
C SER A 19 -3.51 9.16 22.37
N VAL A 20 -4.10 8.35 23.25
CA VAL A 20 -5.12 7.38 22.85
C VAL A 20 -6.31 8.06 22.16
N LYS A 21 -6.71 9.24 22.65
CA LYS A 21 -7.85 9.99 22.08
C LYS A 21 -7.54 10.46 20.66
N GLU A 22 -6.34 10.98 20.40
CA GLU A 22 -5.92 11.41 19.06
C GLU A 22 -5.88 10.22 18.11
N LEU A 23 -5.26 9.11 18.52
CA LEU A 23 -5.19 7.90 17.69
C LEU A 23 -6.59 7.36 17.34
N LEU A 24 -7.51 7.30 18.30
CA LEU A 24 -8.90 6.89 18.04
C LEU A 24 -9.65 7.87 17.13
N THR A 25 -9.29 9.15 17.16
CA THR A 25 -9.89 10.19 16.30
C THR A 25 -9.43 10.00 14.86
N ILE A 26 -8.12 9.80 14.65
CA ILE A 26 -7.51 9.50 13.35
C ILE A 26 -8.08 8.20 12.76
N LEU A 27 -8.21 7.12 13.55
CA LEU A 27 -8.77 5.83 13.07
C LEU A 27 -10.24 5.91 12.66
N LYS A 28 -10.97 6.92 13.13
CA LYS A 28 -12.33 7.24 12.68
C LYS A 28 -12.34 8.13 11.43
N GLY A 29 -11.18 8.59 10.97
CA GLY A 29 -11.00 9.49 9.83
C GLY A 29 -11.34 10.95 10.13
N TYR A 30 -11.41 11.31 11.41
CA TYR A 30 -11.56 12.70 11.85
C TYR A 30 -10.20 13.29 12.23
N GLY A 31 -10.04 14.60 12.10
CA GLY A 31 -8.83 15.33 12.50
C GLY A 31 -7.90 15.66 11.33
N SER A 32 -6.64 16.00 11.64
CA SER A 32 -5.61 16.18 10.62
C SER A 32 -5.29 14.85 9.95
N MET A 33 -4.91 14.91 8.67
CA MET A 33 -4.49 13.75 7.90
C MET A 33 -3.10 13.32 8.39
N GLU A 34 -3.08 12.52 9.44
CA GLU A 34 -1.87 11.99 10.07
C GLU A 34 -1.55 10.59 9.57
N ILE A 35 -0.26 10.25 9.54
CA ILE A 35 0.20 8.90 9.20
C ILE A 35 0.29 8.07 10.48
N VAL A 36 -0.40 6.93 10.47
CA VAL A 36 -0.36 5.92 11.53
C VAL A 36 0.32 4.66 11.03
N SER A 37 1.04 3.98 11.91
CA SER A 37 1.57 2.65 11.63
C SER A 37 0.61 1.59 12.16
N PHE A 38 0.58 0.47 11.45
CA PHE A 38 -0.24 -0.68 11.80
C PHE A 38 0.58 -1.96 11.74
N GLU A 39 0.24 -2.91 12.60
CA GLU A 39 0.87 -4.23 12.63
C GLU A 39 -0.13 -5.29 13.05
N LYS A 40 -0.21 -6.36 12.26
CA LYS A 40 -0.84 -7.61 12.66
C LYS A 40 0.28 -8.60 12.98
N PRO A 41 0.50 -8.96 14.26
CA PRO A 41 1.67 -9.72 14.68
C PRO A 41 1.90 -10.98 13.84
N GLY A 42 3.13 -11.13 13.33
CA GLY A 42 3.53 -12.27 12.50
C GLY A 42 2.87 -12.36 11.12
N CYS A 43 2.05 -11.38 10.71
CA CYS A 43 1.33 -11.40 9.44
C CYS A 43 1.78 -10.29 8.50
N TYR A 44 1.62 -9.03 8.91
CA TYR A 44 1.98 -7.87 8.09
C TYR A 44 2.10 -6.61 8.95
N ARG A 45 2.80 -5.60 8.42
CA ARG A 45 2.86 -4.26 8.99
C ARG A 45 2.89 -3.21 7.88
N GLY A 46 2.62 -1.97 8.24
CA GLY A 46 2.60 -0.89 7.27
C GLY A 46 2.34 0.49 7.88
N THR A 47 2.17 1.47 7.00
CA THR A 47 1.74 2.83 7.36
C THR A 47 0.64 3.31 6.43
N VAL A 48 -0.33 4.03 6.99
CA VAL A 48 -1.44 4.64 6.26
C VAL A 48 -1.77 6.02 6.78
N SER A 49 -2.34 6.87 5.94
CA SER A 49 -3.18 7.98 6.35
C SER A 49 -4.65 7.61 6.12
N ILE A 50 -5.55 8.27 6.86
CA ILE A 50 -6.98 7.95 6.87
C ILE A 50 -7.76 9.26 6.75
N ALA A 51 -8.73 9.31 5.83
CA ALA A 51 -9.61 10.45 5.64
C ALA A 51 -11.06 10.00 5.46
N LEU A 52 -12.01 10.74 6.04
CA LEU A 52 -13.43 10.53 5.73
C LEU A 52 -13.77 11.14 4.37
N ASN A 53 -14.44 10.36 3.52
CA ASN A 53 -14.98 10.83 2.27
C ASN A 53 -16.42 11.35 2.43
N GLU A 54 -16.98 11.89 1.34
CA GLU A 54 -18.32 12.49 1.32
C GLU A 54 -19.44 11.49 1.66
N GLU A 55 -19.22 10.17 1.48
CA GLU A 55 -20.16 9.11 1.85
C GLU A 55 -20.05 8.70 3.32
N GLY A 56 -19.16 9.32 4.10
CA GLY A 56 -18.88 8.95 5.49
C GLY A 56 -18.09 7.65 5.64
N LYS A 57 -17.50 7.14 4.54
CA LYS A 57 -16.56 6.02 4.56
C LYS A 57 -15.14 6.54 4.75
N ARG A 58 -14.26 5.67 5.24
CA ARG A 58 -12.85 6.03 5.45
C ARG A 58 -12.03 5.56 4.27
N ASP A 59 -11.53 6.51 3.51
CA ASP A 59 -10.50 6.26 2.52
C ASP A 59 -9.16 6.16 3.24
N ILE A 60 -8.30 5.27 2.76
CA ILE A 60 -6.93 5.13 3.27
C ILE A 60 -5.93 5.28 2.15
N THR A 61 -4.80 5.91 2.45
CA THR A 61 -3.62 5.90 1.57
C THR A 61 -2.54 5.08 2.22
N VAL A 62 -2.15 3.98 1.58
CA VAL A 62 -1.07 3.08 2.02
C VAL A 62 0.26 3.62 1.49
N TYR A 63 1.19 3.92 2.39
CA TYR A 63 2.54 4.35 2.05
C TYR A 63 3.57 3.22 2.17
N PHE A 64 3.25 2.21 2.99
CA PHE A 64 4.10 1.05 3.21
C PHE A 64 3.25 -0.15 3.58
N LEU A 65 3.56 -1.31 3.00
CA LEU A 65 2.98 -2.60 3.36
C LEU A 65 4.02 -3.70 3.21
N GLU A 66 4.32 -4.37 4.31
CA GLU A 66 5.25 -5.48 4.36
C GLU A 66 4.56 -6.72 4.94
N VAL A 67 4.74 -7.86 4.27
CA VAL A 67 4.32 -9.16 4.78
C VAL A 67 5.42 -9.73 5.68
N LEU A 68 5.05 -10.09 6.90
CA LEU A 68 5.94 -10.70 7.88
C LEU A 68 5.89 -12.23 7.74
N GLY A 69 7.03 -12.90 7.92
CA GLY A 69 7.14 -14.36 7.88
C GLY A 69 7.40 -14.97 6.48
N PRO A 70 7.42 -16.31 6.35
CA PRO A 70 7.85 -16.99 5.13
C PRO A 70 6.95 -16.64 3.93
N LYS A 71 7.60 -16.16 2.86
CA LYS A 71 7.05 -15.46 1.69
C LYS A 71 5.71 -16.01 1.11
N ARG A 72 4.83 -15.05 0.78
CA ARG A 72 3.91 -15.01 -0.39
C ARG A 72 2.76 -16.04 -0.50
N ARG A 73 2.12 -16.45 0.59
CA ARG A 73 0.82 -17.19 0.54
C ARG A 73 -0.41 -16.28 0.35
N GLY A 74 -0.30 -15.27 -0.52
CA GLY A 74 -1.37 -14.28 -0.69
C GLY A 74 -1.61 -13.37 0.53
N MET A 75 -0.66 -13.29 1.47
CA MET A 75 -0.83 -12.49 2.70
C MET A 75 -0.96 -10.98 2.42
N GLY A 76 -0.23 -10.44 1.43
CA GLY A 76 -0.41 -9.03 1.02
C GLY A 76 -1.84 -8.78 0.52
N ARG A 77 -2.39 -9.73 -0.24
CA ARG A 77 -3.79 -9.69 -0.67
C ARG A 77 -4.77 -9.77 0.50
N HIS A 78 -4.48 -10.63 1.47
CA HIS A 78 -5.27 -10.75 2.69
C HIS A 78 -5.26 -9.44 3.48
N ALA A 79 -4.10 -8.81 3.66
CA ALA A 79 -3.96 -7.52 4.32
C ALA A 79 -4.83 -6.45 3.65
N LEU A 80 -4.77 -6.32 2.33
CA LEU A 80 -5.58 -5.33 1.60
C LEU A 80 -7.09 -5.60 1.73
N ARG A 81 -7.52 -6.86 1.69
CA ARG A 81 -8.93 -7.21 1.94
C ARG A 81 -9.37 -6.85 3.35
N GLU A 82 -8.51 -7.10 4.34
CA GLU A 82 -8.80 -6.79 5.74
C GLU A 82 -8.90 -5.28 5.96
N LEU A 83 -7.96 -4.50 5.41
CA LEU A 83 -8.01 -3.05 5.41
C LEU A 83 -9.27 -2.52 4.69
N LYS A 84 -9.60 -3.03 3.50
CA LYS A 84 -10.78 -2.61 2.72
C LYS A 84 -12.07 -2.88 3.49
N GLY A 85 -12.19 -4.07 4.09
CA GLY A 85 -13.34 -4.41 4.94
C GLY A 85 -13.39 -3.66 6.29
N MET A 86 -12.26 -3.18 6.77
CA MET A 86 -12.18 -2.42 8.02
C MET A 86 -12.63 -0.97 7.86
N PHE A 87 -12.15 -0.30 6.82
CA PHE A 87 -12.40 1.13 6.60
C PHE A 87 -13.61 1.39 5.72
N GLY A 88 -13.90 0.49 4.79
CA GLY A 88 -15.10 0.51 3.94
C GLY A 88 -15.08 1.56 2.83
N GLY A 89 -14.04 2.40 2.75
CA GLY A 89 -13.79 3.34 1.66
C GLY A 89 -12.81 2.80 0.63
N ARG A 90 -12.22 3.73 -0.12
CA ARG A 90 -11.22 3.47 -1.16
C ARG A 90 -9.84 3.23 -0.54
N ILE A 91 -9.02 2.46 -1.23
CA ILE A 91 -7.61 2.27 -0.90
C ILE A 91 -6.76 2.89 -2.00
N PHE A 92 -6.05 3.94 -1.64
CA PHE A 92 -5.01 4.54 -2.46
C PHE A 92 -3.65 3.97 -2.03
N VAL A 93 -2.71 3.91 -2.96
CA VAL A 93 -1.33 3.53 -2.68
C VAL A 93 -0.40 4.62 -3.18
N GLU A 94 0.50 5.06 -2.32
CA GLU A 94 1.66 5.84 -2.72
C GLU A 94 2.88 4.94 -2.51
N ASP A 95 3.45 4.44 -3.61
CA ASP A 95 4.63 3.56 -3.54
C ASP A 95 5.90 4.42 -3.69
N PRO A 96 6.68 4.61 -2.61
CA PRO A 96 7.92 5.40 -2.66
C PRO A 96 9.05 4.67 -3.41
N GLY A 97 8.81 3.48 -3.97
CA GLY A 97 9.79 2.77 -4.80
C GLY A 97 10.97 2.23 -3.98
N GLU A 98 12.20 2.43 -4.49
CA GLU A 98 13.44 1.89 -3.91
C GLU A 98 13.81 2.50 -2.54
N ILE A 99 13.09 3.52 -2.06
CA ILE A 99 13.50 4.30 -0.87
C ILE A 99 13.43 3.46 0.42
N LEU A 100 12.60 2.43 0.49
CA LEU A 100 12.31 1.75 1.76
C LEU A 100 12.99 0.39 1.97
N THR A 101 13.45 -0.32 0.94
CA THR A 101 14.07 -1.65 1.12
C THR A 101 15.00 -2.07 -0.02
N ASP A 102 16.24 -2.47 0.29
CA ASP A 102 17.22 -3.03 -0.68
C ASP A 102 16.86 -4.46 -1.15
N GLU A 103 15.95 -5.14 -0.45
CA GLU A 103 15.58 -6.54 -0.72
C GLU A 103 14.45 -6.72 -1.75
N TYR A 104 13.73 -5.64 -2.09
CA TYR A 104 12.60 -5.70 -3.02
C TYR A 104 12.98 -5.22 -4.41
N SER A 105 12.62 -6.01 -5.42
CA SER A 105 12.68 -5.55 -6.80
C SER A 105 11.48 -4.64 -7.07
N ILE A 106 11.73 -3.41 -7.52
CA ILE A 106 10.69 -2.50 -8.05
C ILE A 106 9.76 -3.24 -9.01
N ALA A 107 10.32 -4.06 -9.90
CA ALA A 107 9.55 -4.85 -10.84
C ALA A 107 8.51 -5.77 -10.16
N GLU A 108 8.87 -6.41 -9.04
CA GLU A 108 7.94 -7.25 -8.29
C GLU A 108 6.89 -6.41 -7.55
N SER A 109 7.24 -5.23 -7.03
CA SER A 109 6.30 -4.30 -6.39
C SER A 109 5.26 -3.81 -7.40
N LEU A 110 5.70 -3.32 -8.55
CA LEU A 110 4.83 -2.80 -9.61
C LEU A 110 3.85 -3.87 -10.12
N LEU A 111 4.33 -5.09 -10.37
CA LEU A 111 3.46 -6.20 -10.77
C LEU A 111 2.44 -6.54 -9.68
N PHE A 112 2.85 -6.52 -8.41
CA PHE A 112 1.94 -6.74 -7.30
C PHE A 112 0.84 -5.68 -7.26
N TRP A 113 1.18 -4.39 -7.27
CA TRP A 113 0.19 -3.32 -7.17
C TRP A 113 -0.76 -3.27 -8.37
N LEU A 114 -0.23 -3.46 -9.58
CA LEU A 114 -1.04 -3.57 -10.79
C LEU A 114 -2.05 -4.71 -10.68
N GLN A 115 -1.62 -5.88 -10.18
CA GLN A 115 -2.51 -7.01 -9.94
C GLN A 115 -3.57 -6.69 -8.88
N MET A 116 -3.21 -6.00 -7.79
CA MET A 116 -4.16 -5.60 -6.74
C MET A 116 -5.21 -4.61 -7.27
N TYR A 117 -4.82 -3.70 -8.17
CA TYR A 117 -5.72 -2.77 -8.84
C TYR A 117 -6.71 -3.51 -9.73
N ARG A 118 -6.24 -4.43 -10.59
CA ARG A 118 -7.10 -5.27 -11.46
C ARG A 118 -8.16 -6.05 -10.67
N GLU A 119 -7.85 -6.38 -9.44
CA GLU A 119 -8.69 -7.19 -8.56
C GLU A 119 -9.61 -6.35 -7.68
N GLY A 120 -9.57 -5.03 -7.82
CA GLY A 120 -10.36 -4.07 -7.04
C GLY A 120 -9.96 -4.01 -5.57
N LEU A 121 -8.74 -4.43 -5.22
CA LEU A 121 -8.25 -4.37 -3.84
C LEU A 121 -7.64 -3.01 -3.51
N ILE A 122 -7.12 -2.32 -4.52
CA ILE A 122 -6.78 -0.91 -4.47
C ILE A 122 -7.56 -0.17 -5.56
N ASP A 123 -7.76 1.12 -5.36
CA ASP A 123 -8.57 1.99 -6.20
C ASP A 123 -7.71 3.01 -6.96
N ALA A 124 -6.48 3.26 -6.51
CA ALA A 124 -5.48 4.03 -7.26
C ALA A 124 -4.05 3.69 -6.78
N LEU A 125 -3.06 4.01 -7.61
CA LEU A 125 -1.63 3.91 -7.31
C LEU A 125 -0.93 5.16 -7.85
N ASP A 126 -0.12 5.80 -7.01
CA ASP A 126 0.87 6.78 -7.41
C ASP A 126 2.27 6.25 -7.10
N SER A 127 3.13 6.22 -8.10
CA SER A 127 4.51 5.75 -7.99
C SER A 127 5.37 6.46 -9.03
N ASP A 128 6.69 6.45 -8.83
CA ASP A 128 7.63 7.05 -9.78
C ASP A 128 7.56 6.47 -11.21
N TYR A 129 7.02 5.25 -11.37
CA TYR A 129 7.03 4.52 -12.64
C TYR A 129 5.67 4.51 -13.34
N ILE A 130 4.59 4.38 -12.58
CA ILE A 130 3.21 4.30 -13.09
C ILE A 130 2.24 5.04 -12.18
N VAL A 131 1.18 5.54 -12.80
CA VAL A 131 0.02 6.10 -12.10
C VAL A 131 -1.21 5.34 -12.56
N LEU A 132 -1.95 4.77 -11.60
CA LEU A 132 -3.26 4.18 -11.81
C LEU A 132 -4.29 5.09 -11.16
N LYS A 133 -5.25 5.59 -11.94
CA LYS A 133 -6.32 6.46 -11.46
C LYS A 133 -7.56 5.63 -11.13
N PRO A 134 -8.48 6.13 -10.30
CA PRO A 134 -9.81 5.55 -10.20
C PRO A 134 -10.49 5.50 -11.58
N ASP A 135 -11.28 4.45 -11.81
CA ASP A 135 -12.17 4.32 -12.97
C ASP A 135 -11.47 4.39 -14.36
N MET A 136 -10.22 3.92 -14.45
CA MET A 136 -9.53 3.81 -15.74
C MET A 136 -10.26 2.86 -16.70
N SER A 137 -10.29 3.24 -17.97
CA SER A 137 -10.74 2.36 -19.05
C SER A 137 -9.79 1.17 -19.23
N LEU A 138 -10.30 0.12 -19.90
CA LEU A 138 -9.50 -1.06 -20.19
C LEU A 138 -8.33 -0.72 -21.13
N GLU A 139 -8.53 0.24 -22.03
CA GLU A 139 -7.52 0.74 -22.96
C GLU A 139 -6.39 1.43 -22.20
N GLU A 140 -6.71 2.39 -21.32
CA GLU A 140 -5.71 3.07 -20.50
C GLU A 140 -4.95 2.09 -19.60
N LEU A 141 -5.65 1.10 -19.03
CA LEU A 141 -5.01 0.08 -18.21
C LEU A 141 -4.00 -0.75 -19.03
N LYS A 142 -4.37 -1.19 -20.24
CA LYS A 142 -3.46 -1.94 -21.13
C LYS A 142 -2.22 -1.14 -21.52
N GLU A 143 -2.35 0.17 -21.70
CA GLU A 143 -1.20 1.05 -21.96
C GLU A 143 -0.23 1.08 -20.78
N VAL A 144 -0.75 1.19 -19.55
CA VAL A 144 0.07 1.13 -18.34
C VAL A 144 0.74 -0.24 -18.20
N GLU A 145 0.02 -1.34 -18.42
CA GLU A 145 0.55 -2.70 -18.38
C GLU A 145 1.73 -2.88 -19.35
N SER A 146 1.56 -2.40 -20.58
CA SER A 146 2.60 -2.45 -21.61
C SER A 146 3.87 -1.68 -21.19
N ARG A 147 3.71 -0.52 -20.54
CA ARG A 147 4.83 0.27 -20.01
C ARG A 147 5.56 -0.48 -18.89
N VAL A 148 4.83 -1.11 -17.98
CA VAL A 148 5.43 -1.93 -16.90
C VAL A 148 6.20 -3.10 -17.49
N GLU A 149 5.62 -3.82 -18.45
CA GLU A 149 6.29 -4.95 -19.12
C GLU A 149 7.58 -4.53 -19.82
N CYS A 150 7.59 -3.41 -20.55
CA CYS A 150 8.78 -2.86 -21.18
C CYS A 150 9.86 -2.53 -20.14
N TYR A 151 9.51 -1.80 -19.08
CA TYR A 151 10.44 -1.46 -18.00
C TYR A 151 11.08 -2.69 -17.35
N ILE A 152 10.27 -3.71 -17.06
CA ILE A 152 10.74 -4.97 -16.46
C ILE A 152 11.67 -5.71 -17.42
N ARG A 153 11.36 -5.73 -18.72
CA ARG A 153 12.20 -6.35 -19.75
C ARG A 153 13.56 -5.65 -19.84
N GLU A 154 13.59 -4.32 -19.87
CA GLU A 154 14.82 -3.52 -19.93
C GLU A 154 15.71 -3.73 -18.69
N LYS A 155 15.12 -3.71 -17.48
CA LYS A 155 15.87 -3.97 -16.23
C LYS A 155 16.46 -5.38 -16.20
N ARG A 156 15.74 -6.39 -16.71
CA ARG A 156 16.24 -7.77 -16.83
C ARG A 156 17.36 -7.88 -17.86
N ALA A 157 17.24 -7.20 -19.00
CA ALA A 157 18.28 -7.17 -20.02
C ALA A 157 19.57 -6.52 -19.48
N ASN A 158 19.47 -5.39 -18.78
CA ASN A 158 20.64 -4.69 -18.21
C ASN A 158 21.33 -5.48 -17.10
N LYS A 159 20.59 -6.23 -16.26
CA LYS A 159 21.20 -7.15 -15.28
C LYS A 159 22.00 -8.29 -15.93
N ASN A 160 21.68 -8.67 -17.17
CA ASN A 160 22.41 -9.71 -17.91
C ASN A 160 23.66 -9.18 -18.64
N VAL A 161 23.82 -7.85 -18.76
CA VAL A 161 25.00 -7.24 -19.41
C VAL A 161 26.16 -7.02 -18.41
N TYR A 162 25.86 -6.86 -17.11
CA TYR A 162 26.86 -6.75 -16.05
C TYR A 162 26.54 -7.67 -14.87
N PRO A 163 26.89 -8.96 -14.94
CA PRO A 163 26.75 -9.89 -13.82
C PRO A 163 27.87 -9.62 -12.80
N GLY A 164 27.67 -8.64 -11.93
CA GLY A 164 28.55 -8.35 -10.79
C GLY A 164 29.16 -6.95 -10.85
N SER A 165 28.61 -6.04 -10.06
CA SER A 165 29.27 -4.83 -9.58
C SER A 165 28.85 -4.63 -8.14
#